data_AF-A0A972LXM2-F1
#
_entry.id   AF-A0A972LXM2-F1
#
_cell.length_a   1.000
_cell.length_b   1.000
_cell.length_c   1.000
_cell.angle_alpha   90.00
_cell.angle_beta   90.00
_cell.angle_gamma   90.00
#
_symmetry.space_group_name_H-M   'P 1'
#
loop_
_entity.id
_entity.type
_entity.pdbx_description
1 polymer ?
#
loop_
_entity_poly.entity_id
_entity_poly.type
_entity_poly.pdbx_seq_one_letter_code
_entity_poly.pdbx_strand_id
1 'polypeptide(L)' 'MRPWDFDTSAARMRKATEDLQVAWEQTTEQWHDEVSRKFCEQHLEPIGPAMKLSLDAVGRMQQLMNQIQNECER' A
#
# COMPACT_ATOMS: atom_id res chain seq x y z
N MET A 1 -2.05 9.00 -19.16
CA MET A 1 -1.82 7.80 -18.34
C MET A 1 -2.48 6.62 -19.04
N ARG A 2 -1.81 5.47 -19.16
CA ARG A 2 -2.48 4.26 -19.68
C ARG A 2 -3.54 3.83 -18.64
N PRO A 3 -4.72 3.31 -19.05
CA PRO A 3 -5.78 2.95 -18.10
C PRO A 3 -5.38 1.88 -17.07
N TRP A 4 -4.31 1.15 -17.33
CA TRP A 4 -3.76 0.04 -16.53
C TRP A 4 -2.36 0.37 -15.97
N ASP A 5 -2.13 1.63 -15.59
CA ASP A 5 -0.89 2.02 -14.92
C ASP A 5 -0.88 1.55 -13.45
N PHE A 6 -0.51 0.29 -13.26
CA PHE A 6 -0.41 -0.35 -11.96
C PHE A 6 0.83 0.10 -11.18
N ASP A 7 1.92 0.48 -11.86
CA ASP A 7 3.15 0.95 -11.23
C ASP A 7 2.93 2.28 -10.49
N THR A 8 2.30 3.26 -11.14
CA THR A 8 1.96 4.54 -10.51
C THR A 8 0.98 4.33 -9.35
N SER A 9 0.02 3.43 -9.50
CA SER A 9 -0.96 3.12 -8.45
C SER A 9 -0.28 2.47 -7.23
N ALA A 10 0.61 1.50 -7.45
CA ALA A 10 1.41 0.87 -6.40
C ALA A 10 2.33 1.86 -5.68
N ALA A 11 2.96 2.78 -6.42
CA ALA A 11 3.80 3.82 -5.84
C ALA A 11 3.01 4.75 -4.90
N ARG A 12 1.80 5.15 -5.30
CA ARG A 12 0.91 5.97 -4.46
C ARG A 12 0.46 5.23 -3.20
N MET A 13 0.17 3.93 -3.29
CA MET A 13 -0.18 3.10 -2.13
C MET A 13 0.95 3.00 -1.11
N ARG A 14 2.19 2.78 -1.58
CA ARG A 14 3.38 2.78 -0.71
C ARG A 14 3.56 4.13 -0.04
N LYS A 15 3.51 5.22 -0.82
CA LYS A 15 3.69 6.57 -0.31
C LYS A 15 2.66 6.93 0.77
N ALA A 16 1.39 6.60 0.54
CA ALA A 16 0.34 6.85 1.53
C ALA A 16 0.55 6.05 2.84
N THR A 17 1.13 4.84 2.75
CA THR A 17 1.45 4.02 3.92
C THR A 17 2.63 4.61 4.70
N GLU A 18 3.66 5.09 4.00
CA GLU A 18 4.77 5.81 4.61
C GLU A 18 4.31 7.10 5.30
N ASP A 19 3.44 7.88 4.65
CA ASP A 19 2.88 9.11 5.22
C ASP A 19 2.06 8.82 6.48
N LEU A 20 1.29 7.72 6.49
CA LEU A 20 0.55 7.26 7.67
C LEU A 20 1.51 6.91 8.82
N GLN A 21 2.61 6.22 8.53
CA GLN A 21 3.58 5.84 9.55
C GLN A 21 4.27 7.05 10.16
N VAL A 22 4.68 8.02 9.34
CA VAL A 22 5.24 9.30 9.81
C VAL A 22 4.24 10.07 10.68
N ALA A 23 2.97 10.15 10.24
CA ALA A 23 1.92 10.81 11.01
C ALA A 23 1.67 10.11 12.35
N TRP A 24 1.74 8.77 12.38
CA TRP A 24 1.61 8.00 13.61
C TRP A 24 2.76 8.26 14.58
N GLU A 25 4.00 8.24 14.10
CA GLU A 25 5.20 8.54 14.92
C GLU A 25 5.08 9.91 15.59
N GLN A 26 4.73 10.95 14.83
CA GLN A 26 4.49 12.31 15.36
C GLN A 26 3.34 12.35 16.38
N THR A 27 2.26 11.61 16.11
CA THR A 27 1.11 11.56 17.02
C THR A 27 1.49 10.89 18.35
N THR A 28 2.30 9.83 18.31
CA THR A 28 2.73 9.11 19.52
C THR A 28 3.63 9.93 20.45
N GLU A 29 4.25 11.02 19.97
CA GLU A 29 4.99 11.94 20.83
C GLU A 29 4.09 12.61 21.88
N GLN A 30 2.81 12.84 21.54
CA GLN A 30 1.83 13.49 22.42
C GLN A 30 0.73 12.54 22.90
N TRP A 31 0.50 11.44 22.17
CA TRP A 31 -0.56 10.46 22.46
C TRP A 31 0.01 9.05 22.62
N HIS A 32 0.47 8.73 23.83
CA HIS A 32 1.14 7.46 24.18
C HIS A 32 0.43 6.71 25.32
N ASP A 33 -0.89 6.83 25.41
CA ASP A 33 -1.69 6.16 26.44
C ASP A 33 -2.15 4.75 26.00
N GLU A 34 -2.94 4.10 26.85
CA GLU A 34 -3.47 2.77 26.53
C GLU A 34 -4.43 2.78 25.33
N VAL A 35 -5.09 3.92 25.06
CA VAL A 35 -6.01 4.05 23.93
C VAL A 35 -5.22 4.11 22.63
N SER A 36 -4.12 4.87 22.58
CA SER A 36 -3.26 4.95 21.41
C SER A 36 -2.61 3.60 21.10
N ARG A 37 -2.22 2.84 22.12
CA ARG A 37 -1.72 1.46 21.95
C ARG A 37 -2.77 0.56 21.32
N LYS A 38 -3.99 0.54 21.87
CA LYS A 38 -5.12 -0.24 21.31
C LYS A 38 -5.45 0.18 19.88
N PHE A 39 -5.40 1.47 19.58
CA PHE A 39 -5.63 1.98 18.23
C PHE A 39 -4.58 1.45 17.24
N CYS A 40 -3.30 1.49 17.62
CA CYS A 40 -2.21 0.95 16.81
C CYS A 40 -2.42 -0.55 16.50
N GLU A 41 -2.62 -1.35 17.55
CA GLU A 41 -2.83 -2.79 17.46
C GLU A 41 -4.05 -3.16 16.60
N GLN A 42 -5.17 -2.44 16.77
CA GLN A 42 -6.43 -2.78 16.12
C GLN A 42 -6.57 -2.24 14.69
N HIS A 43 -5.92 -1.13 14.37
CA HIS A 43 -6.14 -0.41 13.12
C HIS A 43 -4.88 -0.23 12.27
N LEU A 44 -3.72 0.02 12.86
CA LEU A 44 -2.51 0.32 12.10
C LEU A 44 -1.72 -0.95 11.75
N GLU A 45 -1.50 -1.84 12.72
CA GLU A 45 -0.77 -3.09 12.49
C GLU A 45 -1.38 -3.97 11.37
N PRO A 46 -2.72 -4.10 11.23
CA PRO A 46 -3.31 -4.87 10.15
C PRO A 46 -3.07 -4.29 8.74
N ILE A 47 -2.77 -2.99 8.62
CA ILE A 47 -2.57 -2.33 7.32
C ILE A 47 -1.31 -2.85 6.63
N GLY A 48 -0.23 -3.11 7.37
CA GLY A 48 1.04 -3.59 6.79
C GLY A 48 0.87 -4.89 5.97
N PRO A 49 0.35 -5.98 6.57
CA PRO A 49 0.06 -7.21 5.86
C PRO A 49 -0.94 -7.03 4.70
N ALA A 50 -2.00 -6.25 4.89
CA ALA A 50 -2.99 -5.99 3.85
C ALA A 50 -2.41 -5.23 2.65
N MET A 51 -1.55 -4.24 2.91
CA MET A 51 -0.84 -3.46 1.91
C MET A 51 0.11 -4.35 1.11
N LYS A 52 0.85 -5.25 1.78
CA LYS A 52 1.71 -6.23 1.11
C LYS A 52 0.92 -7.12 0.15
N LEU A 53 -0.17 -7.74 0.63
CA LEU A 53 -1.03 -8.58 -0.19
C LEU A 53 -1.60 -7.83 -1.40
N SER A 54 -1.95 -6.56 -1.20
CA SER A 54 -2.48 -5.71 -2.27
C SER A 54 -1.41 -5.40 -3.32
N LEU A 55 -0.20 -5.02 -2.90
CA LEU A 55 0.92 -4.75 -3.81
C LEU A 55 1.35 -6.01 -4.58
N ASP A 56 1.33 -7.18 -3.95
CA ASP A 56 1.62 -8.45 -4.61
C ASP A 56 0.57 -8.76 -5.69
N ALA A 57 -0.71 -8.49 -5.42
CA ALA A 57 -1.78 -8.65 -6.42
C ALA A 57 -1.62 -7.68 -7.59
N VAL A 58 -1.28 -6.42 -7.31
CA VAL A 58 -0.99 -5.40 -8.33
C VAL A 58 0.19 -5.82 -9.21
N GLY A 59 1.26 -6.36 -8.62
CA GLY A 59 2.40 -6.89 -9.37
C GLY A 59 2.01 -8.03 -10.32
N ARG A 60 1.17 -8.97 -9.87
CA ARG A 60 0.66 -10.05 -10.74
C ARG A 60 -0.22 -9.52 -11.88
N MET A 61 -1.06 -8.52 -11.63
CA MET A 61 -1.89 -7.90 -12.66
C MET A 61 -1.04 -7.20 -13.72
N GLN A 62 0.03 -6.51 -13.31
CA GLN A 62 0.97 -5.87 -14.25
C GLN A 62 1.67 -6.91 -15.14
N GLN A 63 2.10 -8.05 -14.57
CA GLN A 63 2.70 -9.13 -15.33
C GLN A 63 1.74 -9.70 -16.38
N LEU A 64 0.49 -9.97 -15.99
CA LEU A 64 -0.53 -10.47 -16.91
C LEU A 64 -0.81 -9.47 -18.04
N MET A 65 -0.91 -8.18 -17.72
CA MET A 65 -1.16 -7.15 -18.73
C MET A 65 -0.01 -7.03 -19.73
N ASN A 66 1.25 -7.13 -19.25
CA ASN A 66 2.43 -7.14 -20.11
C ASN A 66 2.44 -8.36 -21.03
N GLN A 67 2.04 -9.53 -20.53
CA GLN A 67 1.94 -10.73 -21.35
C GLN A 67 0.90 -10.55 -22.47
N ILE A 68 -0.31 -10.09 -22.13
CA ILE A 68 -1.39 -9.84 -23.10
C ILE A 68 -0.94 -8.84 -24.17
N GLN A 69 -0.26 -7.75 -23.76
CA GLN A 69 0.24 -6.76 -24.70
C GLN A 69 1.24 -7.37 -25.69
N ASN A 70 2.18 -8.18 -25.20
CA ASN A 70 3.17 -8.85 -26.05
C ASN A 70 2.54 -9.88 -27.00
N GLU A 71 1.45 -10.53 -26.60
CA GLU A 71 0.72 -11.49 -27.43
C GLU A 71 -0.10 -10.78 -28.53
N CYS A 72 -0.65 -9.60 -28.26
CA CYS A 72 -1.41 -8.81 -29.24
C CYS A 72 -0.54 -8.00 -30.22
N GLU A 73 0.73 -7.72 -29.86
CA GLU A 73 1.68 -7.02 -30.74
C GLU A 73 2.41 -7.96 -31.72
N ARG A 74 2.12 -9.27 -31.68
CA ARG A 74 2.59 -10.29 -32.63
C ARG A 74 1.54 -10.59 -33.70
#